data_AF-A0A7L3GXI6-F1
#
_entry.id   AF-A0A7L3GXI6-F1
#
_cell.length_a   1.000
_cell.length_b   1.000
_cell.length_c   1.000
_cell.angle_alpha   90.00
_cell.angle_beta   90.00
_cell.angle_gamma   90.00
#
_symmetry.space_group_name_H-M   'P 1'
#
loop_
_entity.id
_entity.type
_entity.pdbx_description
1 polymer ?
#
loop_
_entity_poly.entity_id
_entity_poly.type
_entity_poly.pdbx_seq_one_letter_code
_entity_poly.pdbx_strand_id
1 'polypeptide(L)'
;LQVTKAVRAGEADAKTRRQIFDAIGFTFPNRLLASRQPPAGCPEDTFRALGLTLLACFCTDPALAGHSQILNKIPTFNDILLSPCDPDNTSMIDDVYQCLSAVMATTRGPRELVTKGTVSALCQAYVNCSYGSDRALTLLLGLLAIAETKCWQRDAPHLLAVLSKLSDDFLKTEDMTKFELCEVLPHFIPLSPPLTEDSQGCECLHKLYKGLANILGSKLSQSQRDPTLKLAACLVQACGSEWIPAGSAGSKFLALLVNLACVEVRLTLEEPDPFEVEGKKEVVTACYVLIEMGIQECLREEKPLLEEVQKMQLMRIMEEAFGAVIFYLRQVKQEELQDAFVFASVRILGAWMAEETSSLKQEICELLPFLVHYAKKLFKEGSPAASLLQPELVSTKGSGLPQDALRFLLPGFCHLTAEDRPRDILISEGAPALLCEYFLHQWEVLTSEPGSLTPLTSAEMSLQTACGIFLNLVVTAPDLIRRDKTFSSLMDMLLKSLPLLLPQKDHLVLAANIATLGLMMARILASSAGTKSS
;
A
#
# COMPACT_ATOMS: atom_id res chain seq x y z
N LEU A 1 -50.17 14.54 -11.08
CA LEU A 1 -50.29 13.23 -11.75
C LEU A 1 -49.82 13.21 -13.22
N GLN A 2 -49.48 14.34 -13.85
CA GLN A 2 -48.79 14.34 -15.16
C GLN A 2 -47.26 14.22 -15.06
N VAL A 3 -46.63 14.71 -13.98
CA VAL A 3 -45.18 14.56 -13.74
C VAL A 3 -44.78 13.09 -13.46
N THR A 4 -45.70 12.30 -12.89
CA THR A 4 -45.44 10.91 -12.46
C THR A 4 -45.36 9.89 -13.59
N LYS A 5 -45.85 10.22 -14.80
CA LYS A 5 -45.70 9.36 -15.99
C LYS A 5 -44.41 9.60 -16.77
N ALA A 6 -43.63 10.63 -16.42
CA ALA A 6 -42.52 11.13 -17.23
C ALA A 6 -41.12 10.91 -16.59
N VAL A 7 -41.03 10.28 -15.42
CA VAL A 7 -39.77 10.20 -14.67
C VAL A 7 -39.46 8.77 -14.29
N ARG A 8 -39.13 7.94 -15.29
CA ARG A 8 -38.13 6.90 -15.06
C ARG A 8 -36.77 7.58 -15.17
N ALA A 9 -35.89 7.39 -14.19
CA ALA A 9 -34.67 8.18 -14.04
C ALA A 9 -33.70 8.11 -15.25
N GLY A 10 -33.88 7.12 -16.14
CA GLY A 10 -33.11 6.98 -17.38
C GLY A 10 -33.70 7.63 -18.65
N GLU A 11 -34.94 8.13 -18.63
CA GLU A 11 -35.65 8.58 -19.86
C GLU A 11 -35.69 10.12 -20.03
N ALA A 12 -35.50 10.89 -18.96
CA ALA A 12 -35.51 12.36 -19.01
C ALA A 12 -34.09 12.92 -19.22
N ASP A 13 -33.89 13.94 -20.07
CA ASP A 13 -32.57 14.59 -20.25
C ASP A 13 -32.16 15.46 -19.04
N ALA A 14 -30.86 15.83 -18.96
CA ALA A 14 -30.33 16.58 -17.81
C ALA A 14 -31.06 17.91 -17.57
N LYS A 15 -31.50 18.58 -18.64
CA LYS A 15 -32.23 19.84 -18.58
C LYS A 15 -33.63 19.65 -17.99
N THR A 16 -34.35 18.62 -18.41
CA THR A 16 -35.68 18.26 -17.91
C THR A 16 -35.61 17.88 -16.43
N ARG A 17 -34.60 17.10 -16.02
CA ARG A 17 -34.40 16.73 -14.61
C ARG A 17 -34.15 17.96 -13.73
N ARG A 18 -33.36 18.91 -14.22
CA ARG A 18 -33.14 20.18 -13.51
C ARG A 18 -34.40 21.01 -13.40
N GLN A 19 -35.19 21.11 -14.48
CA GLN A 19 -36.48 21.81 -14.46
C GLN A 19 -37.49 21.16 -13.51
N ILE A 20 -37.53 19.82 -13.44
CA ILE A 20 -38.35 19.09 -12.47
C ILE A 20 -37.92 19.45 -11.05
N PHE A 21 -36.61 19.43 -10.77
CA PHE A 21 -36.09 19.83 -9.47
C PHE A 21 -36.44 21.28 -9.12
N ASP A 22 -36.23 22.23 -10.03
CA ASP A 22 -36.54 23.65 -9.81
C ASP A 22 -38.04 23.86 -9.53
N ALA A 23 -38.92 23.01 -10.07
CA ALA A 23 -40.36 23.08 -9.85
C ALA A 23 -40.85 22.46 -8.53
N ILE A 24 -40.24 21.36 -8.07
CA ILE A 24 -40.76 20.58 -6.91
C ILE A 24 -39.88 20.61 -5.67
N GLY A 25 -38.57 20.80 -5.84
CA GLY A 25 -37.56 20.78 -4.79
C GLY A 25 -37.50 19.47 -3.98
N PHE A 26 -36.71 19.47 -2.89
CA PHE A 26 -36.60 18.32 -1.99
C PHE A 26 -37.82 18.13 -1.08
N THR A 27 -38.61 19.17 -0.84
CA THR A 27 -39.75 19.13 0.09
C THR A 27 -40.79 18.10 -0.33
N PHE A 28 -41.10 18.03 -1.63
CA PHE A 28 -42.10 17.12 -2.16
C PHE A 28 -41.72 15.63 -1.99
N PRO A 29 -40.58 15.13 -2.49
CA PRO A 29 -40.18 13.73 -2.30
C PRO A 29 -39.96 13.37 -0.84
N ASN A 30 -39.49 14.30 0.00
CA ASN A 30 -39.35 14.06 1.44
C ASN A 30 -40.70 13.79 2.13
N ARG A 31 -41.76 14.51 1.75
CA ARG A 31 -43.12 14.25 2.28
C ARG A 31 -43.66 12.92 1.80
N LEU A 32 -43.40 12.56 0.55
CA LEU A 32 -43.81 11.27 -0.01
C LEU A 32 -43.14 10.10 0.74
N LEU A 33 -41.84 10.18 1.00
CA LEU A 33 -41.10 9.17 1.77
C LEU A 33 -41.56 9.05 3.23
N ALA A 34 -42.07 10.13 3.82
CA ALA A 34 -42.58 10.14 5.19
C ALA A 34 -44.05 9.72 5.30
N SER A 35 -44.76 9.59 4.18
CA SER A 35 -46.19 9.29 4.17
C SER A 35 -46.46 7.83 4.54
N ARG A 36 -47.08 7.59 5.70
CA ARG A 36 -47.43 6.24 6.20
C ARG A 36 -48.90 5.85 5.97
N GLN A 37 -49.71 6.74 5.39
CA GLN A 37 -51.15 6.51 5.17
C GLN A 37 -51.51 6.78 3.71
N PRO A 38 -51.49 5.76 2.83
CA PRO A 38 -51.98 5.90 1.47
C PRO A 38 -53.52 6.04 1.47
N PRO A 39 -54.11 6.67 0.44
CA PRO A 39 -55.56 6.66 0.21
C PRO A 39 -56.08 5.22 0.11
N ALA A 40 -57.35 5.00 0.50
CA ALA A 40 -57.98 3.69 0.41
C ALA A 40 -57.86 3.10 -1.01
N GLY A 41 -57.30 1.90 -1.12
CA GLY A 41 -57.05 1.20 -2.39
C GLY A 41 -55.68 1.43 -3.03
N CYS A 42 -54.78 2.21 -2.41
CA CYS A 42 -53.38 2.34 -2.84
C CYS A 42 -52.45 1.46 -1.98
N PRO A 43 -51.52 0.70 -2.58
CA PRO A 43 -50.49 -0.04 -1.83
C PRO A 43 -49.64 0.88 -0.95
N GLU A 44 -49.26 0.40 0.24
CA GLU A 44 -48.52 1.17 1.27
C GLU A 44 -47.23 1.79 0.73
N ASP A 45 -46.53 1.10 -0.17
CA ASP A 45 -45.24 1.55 -0.70
C ASP A 45 -45.32 2.54 -1.87
N THR A 46 -46.50 2.78 -2.44
CA THR A 46 -46.64 3.55 -3.69
C THR A 46 -46.06 4.97 -3.58
N PHE A 47 -46.33 5.65 -2.46
CA PHE A 47 -45.78 6.99 -2.23
C PHE A 47 -44.30 6.97 -1.90
N ARG A 48 -43.84 5.96 -1.16
CA ARG A 48 -42.42 5.79 -0.83
C ARG A 48 -41.62 5.54 -2.11
N ALA A 49 -42.09 4.65 -2.97
CA ALA A 49 -41.51 4.37 -4.28
C ALA A 49 -41.41 5.64 -5.13
N LEU A 50 -42.52 6.37 -5.28
CA LEU A 50 -42.50 7.62 -6.06
C LEU A 50 -41.55 8.67 -5.47
N GLY A 51 -41.54 8.82 -4.15
CA GLY A 51 -40.62 9.74 -3.46
C GLY A 51 -39.17 9.38 -3.74
N LEU A 52 -38.86 8.08 -3.73
CA LEU A 52 -37.52 7.58 -3.97
C LEU A 52 -37.10 7.72 -5.45
N THR A 53 -37.98 7.41 -6.40
CA THR A 53 -37.71 7.62 -7.84
C THR A 53 -37.38 9.07 -8.15
N LEU A 54 -38.06 10.02 -7.51
CA LEU A 54 -37.73 11.44 -7.64
C LEU A 54 -36.36 11.78 -7.05
N LEU A 55 -36.00 11.22 -5.88
CA LEU A 55 -34.65 11.41 -5.32
C LEU A 55 -33.58 10.77 -6.20
N ALA A 56 -33.80 9.57 -6.73
CA ALA A 56 -32.88 8.90 -7.65
C ALA A 56 -32.69 9.72 -8.93
N CYS A 57 -33.76 10.29 -9.47
CA CYS A 57 -33.71 11.24 -10.57
C CYS A 57 -32.85 12.47 -10.23
N PHE A 58 -33.00 13.05 -9.04
CA PHE A 58 -32.19 14.19 -8.60
C PHE A 58 -30.72 13.83 -8.42
N CYS A 59 -30.43 12.63 -7.91
CA CYS A 59 -29.06 12.12 -7.74
C CYS A 59 -28.29 11.97 -9.05
N THR A 60 -28.95 12.00 -10.22
CA THR A 60 -28.24 12.06 -11.52
C THR A 60 -27.50 13.38 -11.76
N ASP A 61 -27.81 14.43 -10.99
CA ASP A 61 -27.03 15.68 -10.93
C ASP A 61 -26.04 15.59 -9.75
N PRO A 62 -24.72 15.54 -10.02
CA PRO A 62 -23.70 15.43 -8.97
C PRO A 62 -23.78 16.53 -7.90
N ALA A 63 -24.25 17.74 -8.26
CA ALA A 63 -24.42 18.84 -7.32
C ALA A 63 -25.57 18.58 -6.33
N LEU A 64 -26.59 17.83 -6.75
CA LEU A 64 -27.72 17.45 -5.90
C LEU A 64 -27.46 16.16 -5.11
N ALA A 65 -26.72 15.21 -5.68
CA ALA A 65 -26.36 13.96 -4.99
C ALA A 65 -25.60 14.21 -3.67
N GLY A 66 -24.72 15.23 -3.65
CA GLY A 66 -23.96 15.63 -2.47
C GLY A 66 -24.70 16.55 -1.51
N HIS A 67 -25.96 16.90 -1.81
CA HIS A 67 -26.73 17.86 -1.02
C HIS A 67 -27.18 17.25 0.32
N SER A 68 -27.22 18.06 1.38
CA SER A 68 -27.57 17.61 2.75
C SER A 68 -28.92 16.89 2.84
N GLN A 69 -29.88 17.27 2.01
CA GLN A 69 -31.20 16.64 1.92
C GLN A 69 -31.13 15.19 1.41
N ILE A 70 -30.21 14.85 0.51
CA ILE A 70 -29.96 13.46 0.09
C ILE A 70 -29.16 12.72 1.16
N LEU A 71 -28.08 13.33 1.65
CA LEU A 71 -27.21 12.72 2.66
C LEU A 71 -27.97 12.35 3.94
N ASN A 72 -28.98 13.12 4.33
CA ASN A 72 -29.82 12.84 5.50
C ASN A 72 -30.81 11.67 5.28
N LYS A 73 -30.96 11.19 4.04
CA LYS A 73 -31.80 10.03 3.70
C LYS A 73 -31.03 8.73 3.58
N ILE A 74 -29.70 8.75 3.70
CA ILE A 74 -28.87 7.54 3.72
C ILE A 74 -29.40 6.47 4.70
N PRO A 75 -29.78 6.78 5.96
CA PRO A 75 -30.36 5.76 6.85
C PRO A 75 -31.64 5.14 6.28
N THR A 76 -32.52 5.94 5.69
CA THR A 76 -33.74 5.46 5.04
C THR A 76 -33.45 4.58 3.83
N PHE A 77 -32.38 4.88 3.08
CA PHE A 77 -31.92 4.04 1.97
C PHE A 77 -31.43 2.68 2.48
N ASN A 78 -30.63 2.68 3.56
CA ASN A 78 -30.16 1.46 4.22
C ASN A 78 -31.32 0.59 4.73
N ASP A 79 -32.34 1.20 5.34
CA ASP A 79 -33.53 0.48 5.80
C ASP A 79 -34.28 -0.20 4.65
N ILE A 80 -34.36 0.44 3.48
CA ILE A 80 -35.01 -0.13 2.29
C ILE A 80 -34.21 -1.32 1.76
N LEU A 81 -32.87 -1.24 1.73
CA LEU A 81 -32.02 -2.37 1.31
C LEU A 81 -32.17 -3.60 2.20
N LEU A 82 -32.40 -3.38 3.51
CA LEU A 82 -32.52 -4.47 4.49
C LEU A 82 -33.95 -4.98 4.64
N SER A 83 -34.93 -4.29 4.07
CA SER A 83 -36.34 -4.71 4.14
C SER A 83 -36.59 -5.93 3.25
N PRO A 84 -37.45 -6.87 3.66
CA PRO A 84 -37.85 -7.98 2.80
C PRO A 84 -38.43 -7.45 1.49
N CYS A 85 -37.85 -7.87 0.36
CA CYS A 85 -38.31 -7.45 -0.95
C CYS A 85 -39.34 -8.45 -1.47
N ASP A 86 -40.49 -7.95 -1.93
CA ASP A 86 -41.37 -8.69 -2.81
C ASP A 86 -40.70 -8.79 -4.19
N PRO A 87 -40.52 -9.99 -4.78
CA PRO A 87 -39.95 -10.15 -6.12
C PRO A 87 -40.66 -9.31 -7.20
N ASP A 88 -41.93 -8.94 -7.01
CA ASP A 88 -42.68 -8.12 -7.96
C ASP A 88 -42.50 -6.60 -7.75
N ASN A 89 -41.77 -6.16 -6.71
CA ASN A 89 -41.60 -4.74 -6.37
C ASN A 89 -40.13 -4.34 -6.07
N THR A 90 -39.24 -4.55 -7.04
CA THR A 90 -37.79 -4.25 -6.90
C THR A 90 -37.40 -2.81 -7.22
N SER A 91 -38.32 -2.02 -7.81
CA SER A 91 -38.04 -0.66 -8.30
C SER A 91 -37.45 0.27 -7.24
N MET A 92 -37.89 0.15 -5.99
CA MET A 92 -37.36 0.93 -4.89
C MET A 92 -35.88 0.59 -4.61
N ILE A 93 -35.50 -0.68 -4.66
CA ILE A 93 -34.12 -1.08 -4.43
C ILE A 93 -33.22 -0.54 -5.55
N ASP A 94 -33.72 -0.55 -6.79
CA ASP A 94 -32.98 0.02 -7.92
C ASP A 94 -32.69 1.51 -7.75
N ASP A 95 -33.71 2.26 -7.34
CA ASP A 95 -33.61 3.69 -7.05
C ASP A 95 -32.67 3.96 -5.85
N VAL A 96 -32.69 3.10 -4.82
CA VAL A 96 -31.75 3.21 -3.68
C VAL A 96 -30.32 3.04 -4.16
N TYR A 97 -29.99 1.96 -4.87
CA TYR A 97 -28.64 1.74 -5.34
C TYR A 97 -28.17 2.86 -6.28
N GLN A 98 -29.07 3.44 -7.09
CA GLN A 98 -28.75 4.62 -7.89
C GLN A 98 -28.39 5.83 -7.00
N CYS A 99 -29.18 6.10 -5.95
CA CYS A 99 -28.87 7.15 -4.99
C CYS A 99 -27.52 6.93 -4.31
N LEU A 100 -27.26 5.72 -3.80
CA LEU A 100 -26.02 5.39 -3.09
C LEU A 100 -24.79 5.50 -4.01
N SER A 101 -24.91 5.02 -5.27
CA SER A 101 -23.85 5.15 -6.28
C SER A 101 -23.54 6.61 -6.60
N ALA A 102 -24.58 7.44 -6.77
CA ALA A 102 -24.42 8.86 -7.00
C ALA A 102 -23.78 9.58 -5.80
N VAL A 103 -24.20 9.24 -4.57
CA VAL A 103 -23.59 9.79 -3.35
C VAL A 103 -22.12 9.39 -3.27
N MET A 104 -21.78 8.11 -3.51
CA MET A 104 -20.42 7.60 -3.49
C MET A 104 -19.49 8.36 -4.45
N ALA A 105 -20.01 8.81 -5.61
CA ALA A 105 -19.27 9.61 -6.59
C ALA A 105 -18.99 11.07 -6.16
N THR A 106 -19.49 11.52 -5.00
CA THR A 106 -19.26 12.89 -4.49
C THR A 106 -18.08 12.97 -3.52
N THR A 107 -17.51 14.17 -3.34
CA THR A 107 -16.34 14.37 -2.46
C THR A 107 -16.60 14.06 -0.99
N ARG A 108 -17.81 14.32 -0.49
CA ARG A 108 -18.20 14.07 0.91
C ARG A 108 -18.96 12.75 1.11
N GLY A 109 -19.47 12.17 0.04
CA GLY A 109 -20.38 11.03 0.07
C GLY A 109 -19.81 9.79 0.75
N PRO A 110 -18.63 9.26 0.37
CA PRO A 110 -18.05 8.07 0.99
C PRO A 110 -17.97 8.18 2.52
N ARG A 111 -17.54 9.35 3.04
CA ARG A 111 -17.49 9.60 4.49
C ARG A 111 -18.88 9.53 5.13
N GLU A 112 -19.89 10.12 4.49
CA GLU A 112 -21.27 10.12 5.00
C GLU A 112 -21.88 8.72 4.94
N LEU A 113 -21.62 7.96 3.87
CA LEU A 113 -22.08 6.57 3.71
C LEU A 113 -21.53 5.68 4.83
N VAL A 114 -20.22 5.74 5.09
CA VAL A 114 -19.58 4.99 6.19
C VAL A 114 -20.12 5.43 7.55
N THR A 115 -20.25 6.73 7.80
CA THR A 115 -20.72 7.25 9.09
C THR A 115 -22.17 6.85 9.39
N LYS A 116 -23.01 6.73 8.35
CA LYS A 116 -24.45 6.45 8.47
C LYS A 116 -24.81 4.98 8.29
N GLY A 117 -23.84 4.06 8.44
CA GLY A 117 -24.09 2.61 8.51
C GLY A 117 -24.35 1.93 7.16
N THR A 118 -23.97 2.57 6.05
CA THR A 118 -24.18 1.98 4.70
C THR A 118 -23.36 0.72 4.50
N VAL A 119 -22.14 0.65 5.06
CA VAL A 119 -21.25 -0.52 4.92
C VAL A 119 -21.92 -1.76 5.48
N SER A 120 -22.40 -1.73 6.73
CA SER A 120 -23.16 -2.85 7.32
C SER A 120 -24.38 -3.25 6.48
N ALA A 121 -25.14 -2.28 5.96
CA ALA A 121 -26.33 -2.55 5.15
C ALA A 121 -25.98 -3.28 3.83
N LEU A 122 -24.93 -2.83 3.14
CA LEU A 122 -24.46 -3.46 1.91
C LEU A 122 -23.86 -4.85 2.18
N CYS A 123 -23.10 -5.02 3.26
CA CYS A 123 -22.57 -6.33 3.65
C CYS A 123 -23.70 -7.34 3.89
N GLN A 124 -24.75 -6.93 4.61
CA GLN A 124 -25.92 -7.79 4.85
C GLN A 124 -26.66 -8.10 3.55
N ALA A 125 -26.90 -7.11 2.69
CA ALA A 125 -27.53 -7.33 1.39
C ALA A 125 -26.74 -8.32 0.51
N TYR A 126 -25.41 -8.23 0.53
CA TYR A 126 -24.53 -9.16 -0.18
C TYR A 126 -24.57 -10.56 0.43
N VAL A 127 -24.37 -10.68 1.75
CA VAL A 127 -24.33 -11.97 2.45
C VAL A 127 -25.65 -12.72 2.29
N ASN A 128 -26.78 -12.03 2.42
CA ASN A 128 -28.12 -12.59 2.30
C ASN A 128 -28.55 -12.91 0.85
N CYS A 129 -27.70 -12.66 -0.15
CA CYS A 129 -28.05 -12.78 -1.57
C CYS A 129 -29.31 -11.98 -1.94
N SER A 130 -29.49 -10.80 -1.36
CA SER A 130 -30.63 -9.94 -1.65
C SER A 130 -30.61 -9.47 -3.11
N TYR A 131 -31.75 -8.95 -3.61
CA TYR A 131 -31.83 -8.36 -4.93
C TYR A 131 -30.79 -7.23 -5.10
N GLY A 132 -30.03 -7.27 -6.20
CA GLY A 132 -28.93 -6.34 -6.46
C GLY A 132 -27.69 -6.57 -5.58
N SER A 133 -27.47 -7.78 -5.05
CA SER A 133 -26.27 -8.11 -4.27
C SER A 133 -24.95 -7.84 -5.01
N ASP A 134 -24.91 -7.97 -6.33
CA ASP A 134 -23.80 -7.58 -7.20
C ASP A 134 -23.51 -6.06 -7.13
N ARG A 135 -24.56 -5.24 -7.07
CA ARG A 135 -24.46 -3.78 -6.89
C ARG A 135 -24.01 -3.44 -5.48
N ALA A 136 -24.45 -4.22 -4.48
CA ALA A 136 -23.97 -4.08 -3.11
C ALA A 136 -22.46 -4.33 -3.02
N LEU A 137 -21.99 -5.43 -3.64
CA LEU A 137 -20.56 -5.75 -3.73
C LEU A 137 -19.77 -4.63 -4.43
N THR A 138 -20.29 -4.13 -5.56
CA THR A 138 -19.65 -3.03 -6.30
C THR A 138 -19.50 -1.75 -5.46
N LEU A 139 -20.53 -1.39 -4.69
CA LEU A 139 -20.46 -0.24 -3.77
C LEU A 139 -19.51 -0.49 -2.60
N LEU A 140 -19.46 -1.71 -2.07
CA LEU A 140 -18.50 -2.07 -1.02
C LEU A 140 -17.05 -1.94 -1.52
N LEU A 141 -16.76 -2.43 -2.73
CA LEU A 141 -15.44 -2.27 -3.36
C LEU A 141 -15.05 -0.79 -3.47
N GLY A 142 -15.97 0.07 -3.93
CA GLY A 142 -15.74 1.51 -4.02
C GLY A 142 -15.53 2.18 -2.65
N LEU A 143 -16.27 1.77 -1.62
CA LEU A 143 -16.10 2.30 -0.25
C LEU A 143 -14.78 1.84 0.37
N LEU A 144 -14.38 0.60 0.17
CA LEU A 144 -13.11 0.07 0.67
C LEU A 144 -11.92 0.74 -0.01
N ALA A 145 -11.97 0.95 -1.33
CA ALA A 145 -10.93 1.67 -2.06
C ALA A 145 -10.72 3.13 -1.59
N ILE A 146 -11.76 3.78 -1.04
CA ILE A 146 -11.70 5.19 -0.60
C ILE A 146 -11.50 5.33 0.91
N ALA A 147 -12.05 4.42 1.71
CA ALA A 147 -12.20 4.57 3.15
C ALA A 147 -11.94 3.29 3.95
N GLU A 148 -11.11 2.38 3.43
CA GLU A 148 -10.74 1.07 4.02
C GLU A 148 -10.67 1.10 5.55
N THR A 149 -9.76 1.89 6.11
CA THR A 149 -9.50 1.94 7.56
C THR A 149 -10.76 2.27 8.36
N LYS A 150 -11.58 3.22 7.88
CA LYS A 150 -12.82 3.62 8.59
C LYS A 150 -13.92 2.58 8.45
N CYS A 151 -13.98 1.87 7.32
CA CYS A 151 -14.90 0.77 7.11
C CYS A 151 -14.59 -0.37 8.09
N TRP A 152 -13.33 -0.81 8.17
CA TRP A 152 -12.91 -1.86 9.09
C TRP A 152 -13.06 -1.47 10.56
N GLN A 153 -12.71 -0.24 10.94
CA GLN A 153 -12.89 0.23 12.32
C GLN A 153 -14.35 0.21 12.81
N ARG A 154 -15.32 0.37 11.92
CA ARG A 154 -16.74 0.48 12.29
C ARG A 154 -17.52 -0.81 12.08
N ASP A 155 -17.21 -1.53 11.01
CA ASP A 155 -18.06 -2.59 10.47
C ASP A 155 -17.29 -3.91 10.27
N ALA A 156 -16.15 -4.11 10.96
CA ALA A 156 -15.33 -5.32 10.87
C ALA A 156 -16.12 -6.64 10.90
N PRO A 157 -17.09 -6.88 11.80
CA PRO A 157 -17.84 -8.14 11.82
C PRO A 157 -18.63 -8.39 10.52
N HIS A 158 -19.20 -7.33 9.93
CA HIS A 158 -19.95 -7.44 8.69
C HIS A 158 -19.04 -7.64 7.49
N LEU A 159 -17.88 -6.96 7.45
CA LEU A 159 -16.87 -7.14 6.40
C LEU A 159 -16.25 -8.55 6.46
N LEU A 160 -16.02 -9.08 7.67
CA LEU A 160 -15.53 -10.44 7.86
C LEU A 160 -16.55 -11.49 7.39
N ALA A 161 -17.85 -11.24 7.59
CA ALA A 161 -18.89 -12.12 7.03
C ALA A 161 -18.87 -12.13 5.49
N VAL A 162 -18.63 -10.97 4.86
CA VAL A 162 -18.46 -10.89 3.39
C VAL A 162 -17.20 -11.64 2.94
N LEU A 163 -16.06 -11.44 3.62
CA LEU A 163 -14.81 -12.14 3.34
C LEU A 163 -14.97 -13.66 3.48
N SER A 164 -15.69 -14.11 4.51
CA SER A 164 -15.99 -15.51 4.74
C SER A 164 -16.76 -16.12 3.57
N LYS A 165 -17.83 -15.46 3.12
CA LYS A 165 -18.59 -15.87 1.92
C LYS A 165 -17.74 -15.90 0.66
N LEU A 166 -16.97 -14.84 0.40
CA LEU A 166 -16.07 -14.77 -0.77
C LEU A 166 -14.99 -15.87 -0.74
N SER A 167 -14.44 -16.18 0.43
CA SER A 167 -13.44 -17.25 0.59
C SER A 167 -14.03 -18.64 0.37
N ASP A 168 -15.30 -18.85 0.75
CA ASP A 168 -16.05 -20.08 0.46
C ASP A 168 -16.32 -20.24 -1.03
N ASP A 169 -16.77 -19.17 -1.68
CA ASP A 169 -17.02 -19.15 -3.12
C ASP A 169 -15.72 -19.41 -3.89
N PHE A 170 -14.61 -18.78 -3.47
CA PHE A 170 -13.28 -18.97 -4.06
C PHE A 170 -12.77 -20.42 -3.94
N LEU A 171 -13.02 -21.07 -2.81
CA LEU A 171 -12.63 -22.46 -2.60
C LEU A 171 -13.45 -23.42 -3.48
N LYS A 172 -14.76 -23.18 -3.62
CA LYS A 172 -15.71 -24.07 -4.32
C LYS A 172 -15.71 -23.92 -5.84
N THR A 173 -15.39 -22.73 -6.33
CA THR A 173 -15.45 -22.41 -7.76
C THR A 173 -14.28 -23.04 -8.52
N GLU A 174 -14.57 -23.61 -9.69
CA GLU A 174 -13.59 -24.29 -10.57
C GLU A 174 -13.51 -23.67 -11.98
N ASP A 175 -14.37 -22.71 -12.30
CA ASP A 175 -14.40 -22.02 -13.60
C ASP A 175 -13.66 -20.68 -13.59
N MET A 176 -13.84 -19.88 -14.65
CA MET A 176 -13.17 -18.59 -14.80
C MET A 176 -13.54 -17.57 -13.71
N THR A 177 -14.70 -17.70 -13.06
CA THR A 177 -15.12 -16.79 -11.98
C THR A 177 -14.21 -16.90 -10.75
N LYS A 178 -13.46 -18.01 -10.63
CA LYS A 178 -12.42 -18.15 -9.59
C LYS A 178 -11.34 -17.08 -9.70
N PHE A 179 -10.98 -16.68 -10.92
CA PHE A 179 -9.97 -15.65 -11.16
C PHE A 179 -10.54 -14.24 -11.05
N GLU A 180 -11.84 -14.06 -11.29
CA GLU A 180 -12.54 -12.80 -10.97
C GLU A 180 -12.56 -12.58 -9.45
N LEU A 181 -12.74 -13.64 -8.66
CA LEU A 181 -12.65 -13.56 -7.19
C LEU A 181 -11.25 -13.16 -6.71
N CYS A 182 -10.18 -13.54 -7.42
CA CYS A 182 -8.83 -13.08 -7.11
C CYS A 182 -8.66 -11.55 -7.23
N GLU A 183 -9.47 -10.88 -8.06
CA GLU A 183 -9.48 -9.41 -8.18
C GLU A 183 -10.36 -8.76 -7.09
N VAL A 184 -11.42 -9.45 -6.65
CA VAL A 184 -12.35 -8.94 -5.62
C VAL A 184 -11.77 -9.07 -4.21
N LEU A 185 -11.24 -10.24 -3.87
CA LEU A 185 -10.77 -10.60 -2.52
C LEU A 185 -9.76 -9.61 -1.90
N PRO A 186 -8.76 -9.06 -2.63
CA PRO A 186 -7.79 -8.13 -2.06
C PRO A 186 -8.42 -6.91 -1.37
N HIS A 187 -9.56 -6.43 -1.85
CA HIS A 187 -10.26 -5.28 -1.28
C HIS A 187 -10.85 -5.55 0.10
N PHE A 188 -11.06 -6.83 0.46
CA PHE A 188 -11.61 -7.30 1.73
C PHE A 188 -10.54 -7.84 2.68
N ILE A 189 -9.25 -7.68 2.36
CA ILE A 189 -8.14 -8.05 3.24
C ILE A 189 -7.61 -6.75 3.88
N PRO A 190 -7.81 -6.52 5.19
CA PRO A 190 -7.33 -5.30 5.84
C PRO A 190 -5.80 -5.29 5.96
N LEU A 191 -5.17 -4.14 5.72
CA LEU A 191 -3.72 -3.94 5.92
C LEU A 191 -3.27 -3.88 7.39
N SER A 192 -4.22 -3.86 8.34
CA SER A 192 -3.96 -3.87 9.78
C SER A 192 -4.53 -5.14 10.41
N PRO A 193 -3.88 -5.74 11.42
CA PRO A 193 -4.38 -6.95 12.07
C PRO A 193 -5.80 -6.73 12.62
N PRO A 194 -6.74 -7.61 12.22
CA PRO A 194 -7.20 -8.64 13.17
C PRO A 194 -7.37 -10.04 12.54
N LEU A 195 -7.00 -10.26 11.26
CA LEU A 195 -7.33 -11.51 10.56
C LEU A 195 -6.75 -12.77 11.23
N THR A 196 -5.56 -12.67 11.84
CA THR A 196 -4.89 -13.78 12.51
C THR A 196 -5.28 -13.94 13.98
N GLU A 197 -5.95 -12.94 14.56
CA GLU A 197 -6.42 -12.97 15.95
C GLU A 197 -7.85 -13.53 16.07
N ASP A 198 -8.66 -13.33 15.04
CA ASP A 198 -10.05 -13.78 14.99
C ASP A 198 -10.18 -15.20 14.39
N SER A 199 -11.00 -16.06 15.01
CA SER A 199 -11.17 -17.45 14.56
C SER A 199 -11.81 -17.56 13.17
N GLN A 200 -12.74 -16.66 12.84
CA GLN A 200 -13.36 -16.61 11.52
C GLN A 200 -12.36 -16.06 10.49
N GLY A 201 -11.53 -15.09 10.86
CA GLY A 201 -10.38 -14.64 10.06
C GLY A 201 -9.42 -15.78 9.69
N CYS A 202 -8.98 -16.56 10.69
CA CYS A 202 -8.15 -17.75 10.47
C CYS A 202 -8.80 -18.78 9.54
N GLU A 203 -10.11 -19.00 9.66
CA GLU A 203 -10.84 -19.89 8.75
C GLU A 203 -10.84 -19.36 7.31
N CYS A 204 -11.03 -18.05 7.12
CA CYS A 204 -10.94 -17.40 5.80
C CYS A 204 -9.55 -17.59 5.20
N LEU A 205 -8.48 -17.34 5.98
CA LEU A 205 -7.09 -17.53 5.53
C LEU A 205 -6.83 -18.96 5.08
N HIS A 206 -7.34 -19.96 5.80
CA HIS A 206 -7.20 -21.37 5.42
C HIS A 206 -7.92 -21.70 4.11
N LYS A 207 -9.12 -21.15 3.90
CA LYS A 207 -9.88 -21.31 2.63
C LYS A 207 -9.13 -20.67 1.46
N LEU A 208 -8.59 -19.47 1.66
CA LEU A 208 -7.80 -18.75 0.67
C LEU A 208 -6.50 -19.49 0.33
N TYR A 209 -5.77 -19.98 1.33
CA TYR A 209 -4.60 -20.84 1.15
C TYR A 209 -4.92 -22.04 0.26
N LYS A 210 -5.98 -22.80 0.59
CA LYS A 210 -6.37 -23.98 -0.20
C LYS A 210 -6.74 -23.62 -1.64
N GLY A 211 -7.50 -22.54 -1.83
CA GLY A 211 -7.87 -22.07 -3.16
C GLY A 211 -6.65 -21.68 -3.99
N LEU A 212 -5.71 -20.93 -3.41
CA LEU A 212 -4.46 -20.53 -4.06
C LEU A 212 -3.56 -21.73 -4.36
N ALA A 213 -3.42 -22.67 -3.43
CA ALA A 213 -2.63 -23.88 -3.63
C ALA A 213 -3.17 -24.72 -4.81
N ASN A 214 -4.48 -24.81 -4.96
CA ASN A 214 -5.12 -25.49 -6.08
C ASN A 214 -4.86 -24.78 -7.43
N ILE A 215 -4.93 -23.44 -7.44
CA ILE A 215 -4.68 -22.64 -8.65
C ILE A 215 -3.21 -22.74 -9.06
N LEU A 216 -2.29 -22.43 -8.15
CA LEU A 216 -0.86 -22.35 -8.46
C LEU A 216 -0.23 -23.72 -8.76
N GLY A 217 -0.84 -24.80 -8.26
CA GLY A 217 -0.47 -26.16 -8.64
C GLY A 217 -0.88 -26.56 -10.07
N SER A 218 -1.66 -25.73 -10.76
CA SER A 218 -2.16 -25.96 -12.11
C SER A 218 -1.38 -25.17 -13.16
N LYS A 219 -1.54 -25.53 -14.44
CA LYS A 219 -0.97 -24.73 -15.55
C LYS A 219 -1.87 -23.52 -15.81
N LEU A 220 -1.33 -22.32 -15.61
CA LEU A 220 -2.06 -21.06 -15.72
C LEU A 220 -1.70 -20.30 -17.00
N SER A 221 -2.69 -19.63 -17.61
CA SER A 221 -2.43 -18.54 -18.54
C SER A 221 -1.97 -17.28 -17.79
N GLN A 222 -1.45 -16.29 -18.51
CA GLN A 222 -1.07 -15.01 -17.91
C GLN A 222 -2.27 -14.31 -17.24
N SER A 223 -3.42 -14.25 -17.94
CA SER A 223 -4.66 -13.66 -17.41
C SER A 223 -5.20 -14.34 -16.14
N GLN A 224 -4.76 -15.56 -15.85
CA GLN A 224 -5.09 -16.32 -14.64
C GLN A 224 -4.02 -16.15 -13.55
N ARG A 225 -2.74 -16.09 -13.96
CA ARG A 225 -1.59 -15.98 -13.06
C ARG A 225 -1.55 -14.63 -12.37
N ASP A 226 -1.73 -13.54 -13.11
CA ASP A 226 -1.59 -12.16 -12.61
C ASP A 226 -2.52 -11.86 -11.41
N PRO A 227 -3.85 -12.08 -11.49
CA PRO A 227 -4.74 -11.86 -10.34
C PRO A 227 -4.40 -12.78 -9.16
N THR A 228 -3.94 -14.00 -9.43
CA THR A 228 -3.57 -14.97 -8.38
C THR A 228 -2.34 -14.52 -7.60
N LEU A 229 -1.32 -14.00 -8.29
CA LEU A 229 -0.12 -13.46 -7.64
C LEU A 229 -0.43 -12.18 -6.85
N LYS A 230 -1.29 -11.31 -7.38
CA LYS A 230 -1.75 -10.10 -6.67
C LYS A 230 -2.49 -10.45 -5.37
N LEU A 231 -3.39 -11.43 -5.39
CA LEU A 231 -4.07 -11.91 -4.18
C LEU A 231 -3.08 -12.47 -3.15
N ALA A 232 -2.14 -13.32 -3.58
CA ALA A 232 -1.13 -13.86 -2.69
C ALA A 232 -0.26 -12.77 -2.05
N ALA A 233 0.15 -11.77 -2.83
CA ALA A 233 0.92 -10.63 -2.32
C ALA A 233 0.13 -9.81 -1.30
N CYS A 234 -1.17 -9.59 -1.54
CA CYS A 234 -2.06 -8.91 -0.59
C CYS A 234 -2.16 -9.66 0.75
N LEU A 235 -2.26 -10.99 0.74
CA LEU A 235 -2.24 -11.81 1.96
C LEU A 235 -0.91 -11.68 2.71
N VAL A 236 0.21 -11.71 1.99
CA VAL A 236 1.55 -11.53 2.59
C VAL A 236 1.71 -10.15 3.22
N GLN A 237 1.19 -9.09 2.60
CA GLN A 237 1.21 -7.75 3.20
C GLN A 237 0.37 -7.65 4.48
N ALA A 238 -0.77 -8.35 4.52
CA ALA A 238 -1.70 -8.26 5.63
C ALA A 238 -1.31 -9.12 6.85
N CYS A 239 -0.72 -10.30 6.63
CA CYS A 239 -0.45 -11.26 7.71
C CYS A 239 0.91 -11.98 7.59
N GLY A 240 1.82 -11.49 6.75
CA GLY A 240 3.14 -12.10 6.57
C GLY A 240 3.04 -13.54 6.06
N SER A 241 3.83 -14.43 6.64
CA SER A 241 3.84 -15.87 6.32
C SER A 241 2.79 -16.67 7.09
N GLU A 242 2.02 -16.08 8.00
CA GLU A 242 1.16 -16.79 8.95
C GLU A 242 -0.02 -17.53 8.31
N TRP A 243 -0.49 -17.08 7.14
CA TRP A 243 -1.57 -17.73 6.40
C TRP A 243 -1.13 -19.04 5.70
N ILE A 244 0.18 -19.30 5.63
CA ILE A 244 0.74 -20.52 5.05
C ILE A 244 0.89 -21.56 6.17
N PRO A 245 0.27 -22.75 6.05
CA PRO A 245 0.34 -23.76 7.10
C PRO A 245 1.76 -24.33 7.25
N ALA A 246 2.15 -24.65 8.48
CA ALA A 246 3.42 -25.32 8.73
C ALA A 246 3.49 -26.73 8.10
N GLY A 247 4.71 -27.22 7.91
CA GLY A 247 5.00 -28.56 7.39
C GLY A 247 5.17 -28.63 5.88
N SER A 248 5.32 -29.85 5.36
CA SER A 248 5.75 -30.09 3.97
C SER A 248 4.83 -29.46 2.91
N ALA A 249 3.52 -29.36 3.17
CA ALA A 249 2.58 -28.78 2.23
C ALA A 249 2.79 -27.26 2.07
N GLY A 250 2.83 -26.51 3.17
CA GLY A 250 3.05 -25.06 3.10
C GLY A 250 4.48 -24.70 2.68
N SER A 251 5.47 -25.50 3.09
CA SER A 251 6.85 -25.41 2.59
C SER A 251 6.92 -25.47 1.06
N LYS A 252 6.32 -26.51 0.44
CA LYS A 252 6.27 -26.65 -1.02
C LYS A 252 5.48 -25.53 -1.69
N PHE A 253 4.38 -25.12 -1.09
CA PHE A 253 3.54 -24.03 -1.58
C PHE A 253 4.32 -22.70 -1.60
N LEU A 254 4.99 -22.35 -0.51
CA LEU A 254 5.80 -21.14 -0.39
C LEU A 254 6.92 -21.15 -1.45
N ALA A 255 7.65 -22.26 -1.58
CA ALA A 255 8.70 -22.38 -2.59
C ALA A 255 8.16 -22.20 -4.02
N LEU A 256 6.99 -22.80 -4.33
CA LEU A 256 6.33 -22.62 -5.62
C LEU A 256 5.90 -21.17 -5.84
N LEU A 257 5.31 -20.52 -4.83
CA LEU A 257 4.83 -19.15 -4.90
C LEU A 257 5.97 -18.16 -5.18
N VAL A 258 7.07 -18.26 -4.44
CA VAL A 258 8.26 -17.41 -4.62
C VAL A 258 8.90 -17.66 -5.99
N ASN A 259 8.99 -18.92 -6.42
CA ASN A 259 9.51 -19.27 -7.75
C ASN A 259 8.65 -18.64 -8.87
N LEU A 260 7.32 -18.75 -8.79
CA LEU A 260 6.42 -18.15 -9.79
C LEU A 260 6.53 -16.62 -9.81
N ALA A 261 6.69 -15.97 -8.65
CA ALA A 261 6.95 -14.54 -8.58
C ALA A 261 8.28 -14.16 -9.27
N CYS A 262 9.35 -14.91 -9.02
CA CYS A 262 10.65 -14.70 -9.69
C CYS A 262 10.53 -14.88 -11.21
N VAL A 263 9.80 -15.90 -11.67
CA VAL A 263 9.57 -16.12 -13.10
C VAL A 263 8.83 -14.95 -13.73
N GLU A 264 7.78 -14.41 -13.09
CA GLU A 264 7.05 -13.25 -13.64
C GLU A 264 7.93 -11.99 -13.73
N VAL A 265 8.73 -11.73 -12.70
CA VAL A 265 9.69 -10.60 -12.69
C VAL A 265 10.66 -10.73 -13.87
N ARG A 266 11.23 -11.92 -14.07
CA ARG A 266 12.19 -12.17 -15.16
C ARG A 266 11.55 -12.04 -16.53
N LEU A 267 10.39 -12.67 -16.74
CA LEU A 267 9.64 -12.58 -18.00
C LEU A 267 9.30 -11.14 -18.38
N THR A 268 9.17 -10.25 -17.40
CA THR A 268 8.81 -8.86 -17.65
C THR A 268 10.02 -7.93 -17.76
N LEU A 269 11.11 -8.22 -17.06
CA LEU A 269 12.24 -7.29 -16.90
C LEU A 269 13.56 -7.72 -17.56
N GLU A 270 13.75 -8.99 -17.94
CA GLU A 270 15.00 -9.43 -18.62
C GLU A 270 15.13 -8.86 -20.02
N GLU A 271 14.02 -8.76 -20.78
CA GLU A 271 13.96 -8.17 -22.12
C GLU A 271 12.70 -7.29 -22.21
N PRO A 272 12.72 -6.09 -21.60
CA PRO A 272 11.52 -5.30 -21.39
C PRO A 272 11.03 -4.67 -22.71
N ASP A 273 9.80 -5.01 -23.11
CA ASP A 273 9.02 -4.19 -24.04
C ASP A 273 8.32 -3.07 -23.25
N PRO A 274 8.47 -1.78 -23.61
CA PRO A 274 7.91 -0.69 -22.84
C PRO A 274 6.39 -0.75 -22.65
N PHE A 275 5.64 -1.26 -23.63
CA PHE A 275 4.18 -1.38 -23.52
C PHE A 275 3.78 -2.55 -22.61
N GLU A 276 4.50 -3.67 -22.69
CA GLU A 276 4.26 -4.81 -21.80
C GLU A 276 4.61 -4.48 -20.35
N VAL A 277 5.72 -3.78 -20.10
CA VAL A 277 6.11 -3.38 -18.74
C VAL A 277 5.05 -2.47 -18.13
N GLU A 278 4.55 -1.47 -18.87
CA GLU A 278 3.52 -0.56 -18.37
C GLU A 278 2.26 -1.31 -17.92
N GLY A 279 1.81 -2.28 -18.73
CA GLY A 279 0.66 -3.13 -18.39
C GLY A 279 0.90 -4.08 -17.21
N LYS A 280 2.16 -4.29 -16.80
CA LYS A 280 2.55 -5.29 -15.79
C LYS A 280 3.14 -4.72 -14.50
N LYS A 281 3.30 -3.40 -14.37
CA LYS A 281 3.88 -2.78 -13.17
C LYS A 281 3.23 -3.26 -11.86
N GLU A 282 1.91 -3.38 -11.86
CA GLU A 282 1.16 -3.82 -10.68
C GLU A 282 1.47 -5.27 -10.29
N VAL A 283 1.47 -6.20 -11.25
CA VAL A 283 1.76 -7.62 -10.95
C VAL A 283 3.22 -7.82 -10.56
N VAL A 284 4.16 -7.13 -11.21
CA VAL A 284 5.57 -7.18 -10.85
C VAL A 284 5.81 -6.62 -9.44
N THR A 285 5.12 -5.54 -9.08
CA THR A 285 5.17 -4.98 -7.72
C THR A 285 4.61 -5.96 -6.69
N ALA A 286 3.53 -6.67 -7.01
CA ALA A 286 3.03 -7.77 -6.18
C ALA A 286 4.06 -8.92 -6.07
N CYS A 287 4.76 -9.26 -7.16
CA CYS A 287 5.84 -10.25 -7.12
C CYS A 287 7.00 -9.82 -6.21
N TYR A 288 7.36 -8.54 -6.17
CA TYR A 288 8.39 -8.04 -5.26
C TYR A 288 8.06 -8.30 -3.79
N VAL A 289 6.79 -8.17 -3.40
CA VAL A 289 6.32 -8.51 -2.04
C VAL A 289 6.53 -10.00 -1.75
N LEU A 290 6.19 -10.86 -2.70
CA LEU A 290 6.35 -12.31 -2.56
C LEU A 290 7.83 -12.72 -2.48
N ILE A 291 8.68 -12.08 -3.26
CA ILE A 291 10.14 -12.30 -3.23
C ILE A 291 10.72 -11.82 -1.90
N GLU A 292 10.28 -10.67 -1.38
CA GLU A 292 10.71 -10.15 -0.07
C GLU A 292 10.37 -11.12 1.08
N MET A 293 9.18 -11.72 1.06
CA MET A 293 8.83 -12.82 1.97
C MET A 293 9.76 -14.03 1.77
N GLY A 294 10.11 -14.36 0.52
CA GLY A 294 11.08 -15.41 0.22
C GLY A 294 12.46 -15.16 0.85
N ILE A 295 12.97 -13.93 0.74
CA ILE A 295 14.22 -13.50 1.38
C ILE A 295 14.12 -13.68 2.90
N GLN A 296 13.06 -13.16 3.52
CA GLN A 296 12.84 -13.26 4.96
C GLN A 296 12.77 -14.71 5.45
N GLU A 297 12.10 -15.60 4.71
CA GLU A 297 12.00 -17.03 5.07
C GLU A 297 13.31 -17.80 4.88
N CYS A 298 14.12 -17.42 3.88
CA CYS A 298 15.46 -17.98 3.70
C CYS A 298 16.36 -17.67 4.91
N LEU A 299 16.22 -16.47 5.49
CA LEU A 299 17.02 -15.98 6.61
C LEU A 299 16.43 -16.36 7.98
N ARG A 300 15.20 -16.85 8.02
CA ARG A 300 14.53 -17.20 9.27
C ARG A 300 15.23 -18.38 9.95
N GLU A 301 15.70 -18.15 11.17
CA GLU A 301 16.30 -19.19 12.03
C GLU A 301 15.24 -19.92 12.86
N GLU A 302 14.28 -19.20 13.40
CA GLU A 302 13.24 -19.77 14.27
C GLU A 302 12.04 -20.28 13.48
N LYS A 303 11.76 -21.58 13.59
CA LYS A 303 10.61 -22.25 12.95
C LYS A 303 10.44 -21.88 11.46
N PRO A 304 11.49 -22.04 10.63
CA PRO A 304 11.40 -21.73 9.21
C PRO A 304 10.35 -22.62 8.51
N LEU A 305 9.64 -22.05 7.53
CA LEU A 305 8.75 -22.84 6.67
C LEU A 305 9.55 -23.65 5.63
N LEU A 306 10.71 -23.15 5.21
CA LEU A 306 11.54 -23.74 4.16
C LEU A 306 12.62 -24.65 4.74
N GLU A 307 12.84 -25.78 4.08
CA GLU A 307 13.99 -26.65 4.32
C GLU A 307 15.25 -26.06 3.68
N GLU A 308 16.44 -26.37 4.21
CA GLU A 308 17.70 -25.82 3.74
C GLU A 308 17.96 -26.04 2.22
N VAL A 309 17.54 -27.18 1.68
CA VAL A 309 17.65 -27.45 0.24
C VAL A 309 16.78 -26.49 -0.58
N GLN A 310 15.56 -26.19 -0.10
CA GLN A 310 14.66 -25.26 -0.75
C GLN A 310 15.17 -23.82 -0.62
N LYS A 311 15.71 -23.44 0.54
CA LYS A 311 16.34 -22.13 0.74
C LYS A 311 17.45 -21.90 -0.28
N MET A 312 18.37 -22.86 -0.42
CA MET A 312 19.45 -22.78 -1.42
C MET A 312 18.93 -22.68 -2.86
N GLN A 313 17.87 -23.42 -3.20
CA GLN A 313 17.26 -23.36 -4.53
C GLN A 313 16.60 -22.00 -4.78
N LEU A 314 15.84 -21.48 -3.82
CA LEU A 314 15.17 -20.19 -3.94
C LEU A 314 16.16 -19.05 -4.03
N MET A 315 17.26 -19.07 -3.28
CA MET A 315 18.31 -18.04 -3.38
C MET A 315 18.84 -17.91 -4.81
N ARG A 316 19.09 -19.04 -5.51
CA ARG A 316 19.54 -19.02 -6.91
C ARG A 316 18.48 -18.45 -7.86
N ILE A 317 17.21 -18.80 -7.65
CA ILE A 317 16.10 -18.31 -8.49
C ILE A 317 15.89 -16.80 -8.25
N MET A 318 15.99 -16.35 -7.00
CA MET A 318 15.92 -14.93 -6.64
C MET A 318 17.10 -14.15 -7.24
N GLU A 319 18.31 -14.71 -7.22
CA GLU A 319 19.49 -14.10 -7.88
C GLU A 319 19.21 -13.81 -9.36
N GLU A 320 18.63 -14.76 -10.10
CA GLU A 320 18.25 -14.55 -11.51
C GLU A 320 17.20 -13.43 -11.65
N ALA A 321 16.22 -13.38 -10.75
CA ALA A 321 15.21 -12.31 -10.75
C ALA A 321 15.80 -10.93 -10.44
N PHE A 322 16.76 -10.84 -9.50
CA PHE A 322 17.47 -9.58 -9.22
C PHE A 322 18.39 -9.16 -10.36
N GLY A 323 18.95 -10.11 -11.12
CA GLY A 323 19.61 -9.82 -12.39
C GLY A 323 18.70 -9.04 -13.36
N ALA A 324 17.44 -9.48 -13.50
CA ALA A 324 16.44 -8.80 -14.32
C ALA A 324 16.07 -7.41 -13.77
N VAL A 325 15.91 -7.27 -12.45
CA VAL A 325 15.66 -5.97 -11.79
C VAL A 325 16.81 -4.99 -12.05
N ILE A 326 18.06 -5.44 -11.91
CA ILE A 326 19.25 -4.61 -12.20
C ILE A 326 19.27 -4.21 -13.68
N PHE A 327 18.99 -5.15 -14.59
CA PHE A 327 18.92 -4.87 -16.02
C PHE A 327 17.87 -3.80 -16.36
N TYR A 328 16.68 -3.87 -15.77
CA TYR A 328 15.65 -2.84 -15.90
C TYR A 328 16.13 -1.49 -15.36
N LEU A 329 16.66 -1.44 -14.13
CA LEU A 329 17.09 -0.19 -13.50
C LEU A 329 18.20 0.54 -14.26
N ARG A 330 19.07 -0.19 -14.97
CA ARG A 330 20.11 0.42 -15.85
C ARG A 330 19.54 1.20 -17.04
N GLN A 331 18.31 0.91 -17.43
CA GLN A 331 17.66 1.50 -18.60
C GLN A 331 16.75 2.68 -18.25
N VAL A 332 16.51 2.90 -16.95
CA VAL A 332 15.63 3.98 -16.46
C VAL A 332 16.19 5.35 -16.85
N LYS A 333 15.35 6.14 -17.52
CA LYS A 333 15.69 7.50 -17.95
C LYS A 333 15.42 8.52 -16.86
N GLN A 334 16.02 9.70 -17.01
CA GLN A 334 15.88 10.79 -16.04
C GLN A 334 14.42 11.26 -15.83
N GLU A 335 13.60 11.13 -16.87
CA GLU A 335 12.16 11.45 -16.89
C GLU A 335 11.34 10.48 -16.03
N GLU A 336 11.79 9.24 -15.89
CA GLU A 336 11.08 8.13 -15.25
C GLU A 336 11.42 8.00 -13.76
N LEU A 337 12.36 8.79 -13.24
CA LEU A 337 12.82 8.69 -11.84
C LEU A 337 11.73 9.01 -10.80
N GLN A 338 10.59 9.56 -11.21
CA GLN A 338 9.43 9.79 -10.33
C GLN A 338 8.40 8.64 -10.38
N ASP A 339 8.65 7.63 -11.20
CA ASP A 339 7.74 6.50 -11.32
C ASP A 339 7.77 5.65 -10.03
N ALA A 340 6.59 5.39 -9.47
CA ALA A 340 6.40 4.53 -8.30
C ALA A 340 6.97 3.12 -8.51
N PHE A 341 6.97 2.65 -9.76
CA PHE A 341 7.54 1.36 -10.12
C PHE A 341 9.06 1.34 -10.01
N VAL A 342 9.76 2.39 -10.45
CA VAL A 342 11.21 2.53 -10.25
C VAL A 342 11.55 2.53 -8.78
N PHE A 343 10.76 3.24 -7.96
CA PHE A 343 10.92 3.21 -6.52
C PHE A 343 10.74 1.80 -5.93
N ALA A 344 9.71 1.08 -6.35
CA ALA A 344 9.47 -0.30 -5.91
C ALA A 344 10.63 -1.23 -6.30
N SER A 345 11.19 -1.08 -7.51
CA SER A 345 12.35 -1.84 -8.00
C SER A 345 13.63 -1.51 -7.21
N VAL A 346 13.88 -0.25 -6.89
CA VAL A 346 15.01 0.14 -6.01
C VAL A 346 14.82 -0.38 -4.60
N ARG A 347 13.59 -0.36 -4.06
CA ARG A 347 13.26 -0.86 -2.72
C ARG A 347 13.56 -2.34 -2.58
N ILE A 348 13.07 -3.17 -3.51
CA ILE A 348 13.29 -4.62 -3.46
C ILE A 348 14.76 -4.96 -3.67
N LEU A 349 15.48 -4.23 -4.53
CA LEU A 349 16.93 -4.39 -4.68
C LEU A 349 17.68 -4.03 -3.39
N GLY A 350 17.24 -2.97 -2.69
CA GLY A 350 17.78 -2.60 -1.38
C GLY A 350 17.62 -3.73 -0.36
N ALA A 351 16.46 -4.39 -0.34
CA ALA A 351 16.23 -5.57 0.51
C ALA A 351 17.15 -6.74 0.15
N TRP A 352 17.41 -7.00 -1.13
CA TRP A 352 18.39 -8.01 -1.54
C TRP A 352 19.82 -7.66 -1.11
N MET A 353 20.26 -6.43 -1.37
CA MET A 353 21.60 -5.97 -1.02
C MET A 353 21.86 -5.93 0.50
N ALA A 354 20.79 -5.84 1.31
CA ALA A 354 20.88 -5.92 2.76
C ALA A 354 21.26 -7.32 3.24
N GLU A 355 20.83 -8.36 2.53
CA GLU A 355 20.88 -9.74 3.03
C GLU A 355 21.83 -10.65 2.23
N GLU A 356 21.99 -10.39 0.92
CA GLU A 356 22.84 -11.15 0.02
C GLU A 356 24.00 -10.28 -0.48
N THR A 357 25.21 -10.62 -0.05
CA THR A 357 26.42 -9.82 -0.28
C THR A 357 27.44 -10.50 -1.20
N SER A 358 27.18 -11.73 -1.66
CA SER A 358 28.13 -12.52 -2.47
C SER A 358 27.77 -12.57 -3.96
N SER A 359 26.48 -12.47 -4.27
CA SER A 359 25.93 -12.60 -5.62
C SER A 359 25.82 -11.25 -6.35
N LEU A 360 25.85 -11.26 -7.69
CA LEU A 360 25.64 -10.07 -8.55
C LEU A 360 26.59 -8.87 -8.27
N LYS A 361 27.77 -9.10 -7.68
CA LYS A 361 28.67 -8.03 -7.22
C LYS A 361 29.06 -7.06 -8.33
N GLN A 362 29.39 -7.59 -9.51
CA GLN A 362 29.80 -6.76 -10.64
C GLN A 362 28.63 -5.91 -11.12
N GLU A 363 27.45 -6.53 -11.20
CA GLU A 363 26.24 -5.93 -11.70
C GLU A 363 25.76 -4.80 -10.78
N ILE A 364 25.85 -5.01 -9.48
CA ILE A 364 25.58 -4.01 -8.44
C ILE A 364 26.59 -2.86 -8.56
N CYS A 365 27.90 -3.15 -8.66
CA CYS A 365 28.93 -2.10 -8.79
C CYS A 365 28.67 -1.19 -9.99
N GLU A 366 28.28 -1.75 -11.13
CA GLU A 366 27.93 -1.01 -12.34
C GLU A 366 26.65 -0.18 -12.18
N LEU A 367 25.72 -0.58 -11.31
CA LEU A 367 24.46 0.12 -11.03
C LEU A 367 24.61 1.21 -9.94
N LEU A 368 25.65 1.16 -9.10
CA LEU A 368 25.83 2.11 -7.98
C LEU A 368 25.75 3.60 -8.36
N PRO A 369 26.33 4.08 -9.48
CA PRO A 369 26.19 5.48 -9.88
C PRO A 369 24.72 5.91 -10.04
N PHE A 370 23.91 5.04 -10.65
CA PHE A 370 22.47 5.27 -10.77
C PHE A 370 21.79 5.31 -9.40
N LEU A 371 22.07 4.36 -8.50
CA LEU A 371 21.44 4.32 -7.17
C LEU A 371 21.75 5.56 -6.32
N VAL A 372 23.02 6.01 -6.33
CA VAL A 372 23.43 7.23 -5.61
C VAL A 372 22.75 8.47 -6.23
N HIS A 373 22.72 8.58 -7.56
CA HIS A 373 22.04 9.68 -8.25
C HIS A 373 20.53 9.71 -7.94
N TYR A 374 19.87 8.54 -8.03
CA TYR A 374 18.45 8.37 -7.78
C TYR A 374 18.09 8.76 -6.34
N ALA A 375 18.79 8.20 -5.34
CA ALA A 375 18.56 8.50 -3.94
C ALA A 375 18.80 9.98 -3.62
N LYS A 376 19.85 10.58 -4.21
CA LYS A 376 20.13 12.01 -4.06
C LYS A 376 19.04 12.90 -4.64
N LYS A 377 18.51 12.56 -5.82
CA LYS A 377 17.43 13.31 -6.47
C LYS A 377 16.18 13.33 -5.59
N LEU A 378 15.71 12.14 -5.18
CA LEU A 378 14.50 12.01 -4.36
C LEU A 378 14.66 12.67 -2.98
N PHE A 379 15.83 12.52 -2.34
CA PHE A 379 16.09 13.17 -1.06
C PHE A 379 16.08 14.70 -1.15
N LYS A 380 16.67 15.27 -2.22
CA LYS A 380 16.71 16.74 -2.41
C LYS A 380 15.35 17.33 -2.74
N GLU A 381 14.56 16.62 -3.54
CA GLU A 381 13.20 17.04 -3.89
C GLU A 381 12.23 16.89 -2.71
N GLY A 382 12.48 15.93 -1.80
CA GLY A 382 11.71 15.76 -0.56
C GLY A 382 12.15 16.62 0.62
N SER A 383 13.29 17.29 0.54
CA SER A 383 13.78 18.17 1.61
C SER A 383 12.93 19.45 1.71
N PRO A 384 12.55 19.91 2.92
CA PRO A 384 11.69 21.08 3.12
C PRO A 384 12.23 22.40 2.53
N ALA A 385 13.53 22.47 2.19
CA ALA A 385 14.11 23.62 1.50
C ALA A 385 13.53 23.85 0.09
N ALA A 386 13.04 22.81 -0.59
CA ALA A 386 12.38 22.93 -1.90
C ALA A 386 10.89 23.32 -1.78
N SER A 387 10.28 23.08 -0.62
CA SER A 387 8.83 23.25 -0.37
C SER A 387 8.41 24.69 -0.04
N LEU A 388 9.36 25.62 0.10
CA LEU A 388 9.10 27.03 0.44
C LEU A 388 8.40 27.86 -0.66
N LEU A 389 8.01 27.25 -1.79
CA LEU A 389 7.38 27.96 -2.92
C LEU A 389 5.89 27.70 -3.12
N GLN A 390 5.20 26.95 -2.25
CA GLN A 390 3.75 26.77 -2.41
C GLN A 390 2.97 27.01 -1.12
N PRO A 391 1.93 27.88 -1.12
CA PRO A 391 1.12 28.15 0.05
C PRO A 391 0.26 26.94 0.41
N GLU A 392 0.27 26.61 1.70
CA GLU A 392 -0.50 25.56 2.33
C GLU A 392 -2.00 25.67 2.04
N LEU A 393 -2.57 24.59 1.50
CA LEU A 393 -4.00 24.32 1.52
C LEU A 393 -4.22 22.89 2.00
N VAL A 394 -4.97 22.80 3.09
CA VAL A 394 -5.27 21.60 3.87
C VAL A 394 -6.09 20.56 3.09
N SER A 395 -5.62 19.31 3.19
CA SER A 395 -6.37 18.03 3.16
C SER A 395 -6.59 17.27 1.82
N THR A 396 -6.10 16.03 1.87
CA THR A 396 -6.61 14.78 1.25
C THR A 396 -6.63 14.67 -0.27
N LYS A 397 -5.50 14.19 -0.82
CA LYS A 397 -5.40 13.20 -1.92
C LYS A 397 -4.01 12.55 -1.85
N GLY A 398 -3.98 11.23 -2.01
CA GLY A 398 -2.78 10.39 -1.84
C GLY A 398 -1.75 10.52 -2.96
N SER A 399 -0.64 9.82 -2.70
CA SER A 399 0.53 9.52 -3.55
C SER A 399 1.49 10.66 -3.86
N GLY A 400 2.10 11.26 -2.84
CA GLY A 400 3.53 11.51 -2.96
C GLY A 400 4.22 10.16 -2.85
N LEU A 401 5.08 9.78 -3.81
CA LEU A 401 5.96 8.62 -3.65
C LEU A 401 6.67 8.72 -2.28
N PRO A 402 7.00 7.59 -1.62
CA PRO A 402 7.95 7.67 -0.52
C PRO A 402 9.26 8.27 -1.07
N GLN A 403 9.59 9.48 -0.67
CA GLN A 403 10.75 10.23 -1.20
C GLN A 403 12.07 9.74 -0.61
N ASP A 404 12.03 8.82 0.35
CA ASP A 404 13.19 8.30 1.05
C ASP A 404 13.62 6.93 0.52
N ALA A 405 14.11 6.92 -0.73
CA ALA A 405 14.73 5.74 -1.30
C ALA A 405 16.05 5.39 -0.60
N LEU A 406 16.74 6.40 -0.05
CA LEU A 406 18.04 6.23 0.59
C LEU A 406 17.95 5.29 1.79
N ARG A 407 16.89 5.40 2.61
CA ARG A 407 16.63 4.49 3.74
C ARG A 407 16.73 3.01 3.38
N PHE A 408 16.22 2.61 2.22
CA PHE A 408 16.22 1.22 1.78
C PHE A 408 17.56 0.76 1.23
N LEU A 409 18.44 1.70 0.84
CA LEU A 409 19.78 1.41 0.34
C LEU A 409 20.83 1.38 1.45
N LEU A 410 20.57 1.99 2.61
CA LEU A 410 21.55 2.09 3.70
C LEU A 410 22.14 0.74 4.15
N PRO A 411 21.36 -0.34 4.36
CA PRO A 411 21.94 -1.62 4.77
C PRO A 411 22.91 -2.16 3.72
N GLY A 412 22.51 -2.15 2.44
CA GLY A 412 23.39 -2.53 1.33
C GLY A 412 24.65 -1.67 1.24
N PHE A 413 24.52 -0.34 1.40
CA PHE A 413 25.68 0.56 1.43
C PHE A 413 26.60 0.29 2.63
N CYS A 414 26.05 -0.16 3.76
CA CYS A 414 26.85 -0.58 4.91
C CYS A 414 27.73 -1.78 4.57
N HIS A 415 27.21 -2.80 3.90
CA HIS A 415 28.02 -3.93 3.43
C HIS A 415 29.05 -3.51 2.37
N LEU A 416 28.60 -2.76 1.37
CA LEU A 416 29.44 -2.35 0.24
C LEU A 416 30.58 -1.43 0.63
N THR A 417 30.42 -0.58 1.65
CA THR A 417 31.53 0.28 2.11
C THR A 417 32.65 -0.48 2.81
N ALA A 418 32.41 -1.73 3.24
CA ALA A 418 33.47 -2.58 3.77
C ALA A 418 34.39 -3.17 2.66
N GLU A 419 33.91 -3.24 1.41
CA GLU A 419 34.65 -3.81 0.27
C GLU A 419 35.34 -2.73 -0.58
N ASP A 420 36.52 -3.02 -1.13
CA ASP A 420 37.36 -2.03 -1.80
C ASP A 420 36.69 -1.39 -3.04
N ARG A 421 36.33 -2.20 -4.04
CA ARG A 421 35.77 -1.73 -5.31
C ARG A 421 34.47 -0.93 -5.14
N PRO A 422 33.41 -1.45 -4.49
CA PRO A 422 32.16 -0.70 -4.36
C PRO A 422 32.30 0.53 -3.45
N ARG A 423 33.17 0.50 -2.44
CA ARG A 423 33.50 1.71 -1.65
C ARG A 423 34.07 2.82 -2.52
N ASP A 424 35.04 2.51 -3.38
CA ASP A 424 35.66 3.51 -4.25
C ASP A 424 34.62 4.15 -5.19
N ILE A 425 33.69 3.35 -5.72
CA ILE A 425 32.57 3.85 -6.53
C ILE A 425 31.68 4.78 -5.70
N LEU A 426 31.21 4.35 -4.52
CA LEU A 426 30.38 5.17 -3.63
C LEU A 426 31.04 6.51 -3.28
N ILE A 427 32.34 6.51 -3.00
CA ILE A 427 33.11 7.73 -2.74
C ILE A 427 33.14 8.63 -3.98
N SER A 428 33.44 8.07 -5.16
CA SER A 428 33.54 8.82 -6.41
C SER A 428 32.21 9.45 -6.84
N GLU A 429 31.08 8.79 -6.55
CA GLU A 429 29.72 9.27 -6.84
C GLU A 429 29.19 10.26 -5.78
N GLY A 430 29.99 10.55 -4.75
CA GLY A 430 29.65 11.53 -3.72
C GLY A 430 28.64 11.03 -2.68
N ALA A 431 28.53 9.72 -2.48
CA ALA A 431 27.70 9.13 -1.43
C ALA A 431 28.05 9.64 -0.01
N PRO A 432 29.33 9.85 0.38
CA PRO A 432 29.66 10.36 1.72
C PRO A 432 29.01 11.69 2.07
N ALA A 433 29.02 12.65 1.13
CA ALA A 433 28.40 13.96 1.32
C ALA A 433 26.87 13.84 1.42
N LEU A 434 26.26 13.03 0.55
CA LEU A 434 24.82 12.73 0.60
C LEU A 434 24.43 12.11 1.95
N LEU A 435 25.19 11.13 2.44
CA LEU A 435 24.94 10.48 3.73
C LEU A 435 25.08 11.45 4.90
N CYS A 436 26.00 12.41 4.84
CA CYS A 436 26.12 13.45 5.88
C CYS A 436 24.88 14.35 5.90
N GLU A 437 24.41 14.82 4.74
CA GLU A 437 23.18 15.62 4.61
C GLU A 437 21.97 14.84 5.13
N TYR A 438 21.86 13.57 4.74
CA TYR A 438 20.79 12.68 5.18
C TYR A 438 20.84 12.40 6.68
N PHE A 439 22.01 12.19 7.27
CA PHE A 439 22.17 12.00 8.71
C PHE A 439 21.65 13.22 9.48
N LEU A 440 22.02 14.43 9.05
CA LEU A 440 21.55 15.67 9.67
C LEU A 440 20.03 15.78 9.60
N HIS A 441 19.44 15.50 8.44
CA HIS A 441 17.99 15.50 8.27
C HIS A 441 17.30 14.48 9.18
N GLN A 442 17.77 13.22 9.23
CA GLN A 442 17.17 12.20 10.09
C GLN A 442 17.33 12.53 11.58
N TRP A 443 18.41 13.22 11.96
CA TRP A 443 18.60 13.74 13.31
C TRP A 443 17.57 14.82 13.66
N GLU A 444 17.29 15.74 12.72
CA GLU A 444 16.22 16.73 12.88
C GLU A 444 14.86 16.05 13.02
N VAL A 445 14.55 15.06 12.17
CA VAL A 445 13.30 14.28 12.26
C VAL A 445 13.15 13.62 13.63
N LEU A 446 14.22 12.97 14.13
CA LEU A 446 14.20 12.32 15.44
C LEU A 446 13.98 13.31 16.60
N THR A 447 14.41 14.57 16.45
CA THR A 447 14.36 15.59 17.52
C THR A 447 13.18 16.56 17.41
N SER A 448 12.42 16.54 16.31
CA SER A 448 11.35 17.52 16.02
C SER A 448 10.04 17.30 16.80
N GLU A 449 9.80 16.14 17.42
CA GLU A 449 8.59 15.88 18.23
C GLU A 449 8.89 15.72 19.73
N PRO A 450 8.83 16.80 20.54
CA PRO A 450 8.89 16.69 21.99
C PRO A 450 7.57 16.14 22.54
N GLY A 451 7.56 14.86 22.94
CA GLY A 451 6.47 14.25 23.75
C GLY A 451 5.67 13.12 23.10
N SER A 452 6.01 12.72 21.87
CA SER A 452 5.39 11.63 21.11
C SER A 452 6.44 10.54 20.83
N LEU A 453 7.04 10.00 21.89
CA LEU A 453 8.01 8.90 21.78
C LEU A 453 7.28 7.54 21.73
N THR A 454 6.36 7.37 20.78
CA THR A 454 6.27 6.05 20.15
C THR A 454 7.59 5.85 19.39
N PRO A 455 8.25 4.68 19.45
CA PRO A 455 9.55 4.50 18.83
C PRO A 455 9.46 4.85 17.35
N LEU A 456 10.07 5.98 16.95
CA LEU A 456 10.30 6.35 15.56
C LEU A 456 11.42 5.44 15.01
N THR A 457 11.12 4.13 14.95
CA THR A 457 12.06 3.07 14.56
C THR A 457 12.75 3.39 13.23
N SER A 458 12.04 4.00 12.29
CA SER A 458 12.56 4.32 10.96
C SER A 458 13.77 5.28 10.96
N ALA A 459 13.65 6.42 11.65
CA ALA A 459 14.70 7.46 11.64
C ALA A 459 15.91 7.02 12.47
N GLU A 460 15.65 6.46 13.66
CA GLU A 460 16.71 5.92 14.50
C GLU A 460 17.48 4.79 13.81
N MET A 461 16.79 3.82 13.20
CA MET A 461 17.47 2.73 12.46
C MET A 461 18.30 3.28 11.30
N SER A 462 17.79 4.30 10.58
CA SER A 462 18.55 4.96 9.52
C SER A 462 19.85 5.59 10.06
N LEU A 463 19.78 6.27 11.21
CA LEU A 463 20.96 6.87 11.86
C LEU A 463 21.94 5.81 12.35
N GLN A 464 21.45 4.71 12.92
CA GLN A 464 22.27 3.58 13.36
C GLN A 464 23.02 2.95 12.18
N THR A 465 22.34 2.63 11.08
CA THR A 465 22.98 2.08 9.88
C THR A 465 23.96 3.08 9.24
N ALA A 466 23.61 4.37 9.20
CA ALA A 466 24.52 5.41 8.72
C ALA A 466 25.80 5.52 9.56
N CYS A 467 25.71 5.34 10.89
CA CYS A 467 26.90 5.24 11.74
C CYS A 467 27.80 4.07 11.32
N GLY A 468 27.22 2.91 10.99
CA GLY A 468 27.95 1.75 10.46
C GLY A 468 28.69 2.07 9.15
N ILE A 469 28.02 2.73 8.20
CA ILE A 469 28.63 3.18 6.94
C ILE A 469 29.82 4.11 7.22
N PHE A 470 29.64 5.11 8.08
CA PHE A 470 30.72 6.04 8.41
C PHE A 470 31.87 5.37 9.14
N LEU A 471 31.61 4.40 10.02
CA LEU A 471 32.66 3.61 10.67
C LEU A 471 33.50 2.85 9.63
N ASN A 472 32.88 2.24 8.63
CA ASN A 472 33.60 1.60 7.52
C ASN A 472 34.50 2.60 6.80
N LEU A 473 33.99 3.80 6.45
CA LEU A 473 34.78 4.84 5.79
C LEU A 473 35.93 5.37 6.66
N VAL A 474 35.71 5.51 7.97
CA VAL A 474 36.72 5.93 8.94
C VAL A 474 37.88 4.93 9.00
N VAL A 475 37.57 3.63 8.98
CA VAL A 475 38.58 2.56 9.02
C VAL A 475 39.29 2.40 7.67
N THR A 476 38.53 2.39 6.58
CA THR A 476 39.04 1.98 5.26
C THR A 476 39.48 3.14 4.36
N ALA A 477 39.01 4.36 4.61
CA ALA A 477 39.32 5.56 3.83
C ALA A 477 39.67 6.77 4.73
N PRO A 478 40.67 6.67 5.64
CA PRO A 478 40.98 7.74 6.60
C PRO A 478 41.40 9.06 5.94
N ASP A 479 41.98 9.01 4.74
CA ASP A 479 42.35 10.23 3.98
C ASP A 479 41.16 11.03 3.51
N LEU A 480 40.03 10.37 3.19
CA LEU A 480 38.78 11.04 2.88
C LEU A 480 38.31 11.86 4.08
N ILE A 481 38.30 11.24 5.28
CA ILE A 481 37.88 11.88 6.53
C ILE A 481 38.74 13.11 6.86
N ARG A 482 40.05 13.06 6.57
CA ARG A 482 40.96 14.20 6.82
C ARG A 482 40.75 15.38 5.88
N ARG A 483 40.38 15.10 4.62
CA ARG A 483 40.35 16.11 3.55
C ARG A 483 38.98 16.75 3.38
N ASP A 484 37.92 15.97 3.53
CA ASP A 484 36.57 16.43 3.27
C ASP A 484 35.97 17.10 4.52
N LYS A 485 35.57 18.36 4.35
CA LYS A 485 35.04 19.20 5.42
C LYS A 485 33.67 18.72 5.94
N THR A 486 32.93 17.94 5.15
CA THR A 486 31.63 17.38 5.57
C THR A 486 31.76 16.54 6.84
N PHE A 487 32.87 15.82 7.00
CA PHE A 487 33.16 15.05 8.21
C PHE A 487 33.44 15.91 9.45
N SER A 488 33.89 17.15 9.27
CA SER A 488 34.00 18.09 10.40
C SER A 488 32.61 18.51 10.89
N SER A 489 31.69 18.81 9.97
CA SER A 489 30.29 19.11 10.31
C SER A 489 29.59 17.91 10.96
N LEU A 490 29.83 16.69 10.45
CA LEU A 490 29.33 15.46 11.06
C LEU A 490 29.88 15.31 12.48
N MET A 491 31.17 15.51 12.69
CA MET A 491 31.81 15.45 14.02
C MET A 491 31.18 16.44 15.01
N ASP A 492 30.96 17.68 14.59
CA ASP A 492 30.30 18.70 15.43
C ASP A 492 28.87 18.28 15.81
N MET A 493 28.14 17.66 14.87
CA MET A 493 26.82 17.12 15.16
C MET A 493 26.92 15.95 16.17
N LEU A 494 27.83 14.99 15.99
CA LEU A 494 28.00 13.84 16.89
C LEU A 494 28.28 14.28 18.33
N LEU A 495 29.11 15.32 18.50
CA LEU A 495 29.41 15.90 19.81
C LEU A 495 28.20 16.61 20.45
N LYS A 496 27.31 17.20 19.65
CA LYS A 496 26.08 17.85 20.12
C LYS A 496 24.96 16.87 20.41
N SER A 497 24.87 15.77 19.65
CA SER A 497 23.81 14.76 19.78
C SER A 497 24.04 13.84 20.97
N LEU A 498 25.29 13.45 21.25
CA LEU A 498 25.59 12.49 22.31
C LEU A 498 25.06 12.91 23.70
N PRO A 499 25.24 14.15 24.20
CA PRO A 499 24.67 14.58 25.48
C PRO A 499 23.14 14.54 25.53
N LEU A 500 22.46 14.65 24.39
CA LEU A 500 21.00 14.58 24.29
C LEU A 500 20.49 13.13 24.37
N LEU A 501 21.25 12.17 23.84
CA LEU A 501 20.89 10.75 23.84
C LEU A 501 21.21 10.04 25.16
N LEU A 502 22.32 10.37 25.82
CA LEU A 502 22.77 9.67 27.02
C LEU A 502 21.71 9.56 28.16
N PRO A 503 20.86 10.58 28.41
CA PRO A 503 19.80 10.46 29.40
C PRO A 503 18.64 9.52 29.00
N GLN A 504 18.54 9.16 27.71
CA GLN A 504 17.40 8.46 27.13
C GLN A 504 17.71 6.96 26.98
N LYS A 505 17.14 6.14 27.87
CA LYS A 505 17.39 4.68 27.90
C LYS A 505 16.92 3.96 26.64
N ASP A 506 15.93 4.52 25.94
CA ASP A 506 15.34 3.89 24.76
C ASP A 506 16.24 4.02 23.51
N HIS A 507 17.24 4.92 23.53
CA HIS A 507 18.16 5.18 22.41
C HIS A 507 19.61 4.76 22.68
N LEU A 508 19.82 3.81 23.59
CA LEU A 508 21.17 3.39 24.00
C LEU A 508 22.01 2.87 22.83
N VAL A 509 21.40 2.15 21.89
CA VAL A 509 22.10 1.61 20.71
C VAL A 509 22.60 2.75 19.82
N LEU A 510 21.75 3.73 19.53
CA LEU A 510 22.16 4.91 18.77
C LEU A 510 23.22 5.73 19.51
N ALA A 511 23.10 5.90 20.83
CA ALA A 511 24.10 6.59 21.64
C ALA A 511 25.48 5.90 21.55
N ALA A 512 25.51 4.57 21.64
CA ALA A 512 26.74 3.78 21.52
C ALA A 512 27.37 3.91 20.12
N ASN A 513 26.54 3.87 19.06
CA ASN A 513 27.00 4.05 17.69
C ASN A 513 27.62 5.45 17.46
N ILE A 514 26.93 6.50 17.90
CA ILE A 514 27.41 7.90 17.79
C ILE A 514 28.70 8.10 18.59
N ALA A 515 28.78 7.57 19.82
CA ALA A 515 29.97 7.67 20.66
C ALA A 515 31.17 6.96 20.00
N THR A 516 30.95 5.76 19.46
CA THR A 516 32.00 4.97 18.80
C THR A 516 32.52 5.69 17.55
N LEU A 517 31.60 6.14 16.69
CA LEU A 517 31.95 6.89 15.49
C LEU A 517 32.71 8.17 15.82
N GLY A 518 32.21 8.96 16.78
CA GLY A 518 32.85 10.20 17.22
C GLY A 518 34.27 9.98 17.75
N LEU A 519 34.48 8.94 18.56
CA LEU A 519 35.81 8.59 19.07
C LEU A 519 36.79 8.21 17.95
N MET A 520 36.35 7.42 16.97
CA MET A 520 37.22 7.02 15.86
C MET A 520 37.53 8.19 14.93
N MET A 521 36.53 9.03 14.61
CA MET A 521 36.72 10.25 13.83
C MET A 521 37.65 11.24 14.52
N ALA A 522 37.50 11.44 15.84
CA ALA A 522 38.36 12.33 16.63
C ALA A 522 39.84 11.96 16.47
N ARG A 523 40.17 10.67 16.50
CA ARG A 523 41.56 10.19 16.36
C ARG A 523 42.14 10.56 14.98
N ILE A 524 41.35 10.39 13.92
CA ILE A 524 41.79 10.72 12.56
C ILE A 524 41.93 12.24 12.39
N LEU A 525 40.94 13.02 12.82
CA LEU A 525 40.94 14.47 12.67
C LEU A 525 42.03 15.14 13.50
N ALA A 526 42.30 14.66 14.73
CA ALA A 526 43.38 15.15 15.57
C ALA A 526 44.77 14.93 14.93
N SER A 527 44.98 13.81 14.23
CA SER A 527 46.24 13.53 13.52
C SER A 527 46.53 14.52 12.38
N SER A 528 45.49 15.17 11.82
CA SER A 528 45.63 16.17 10.75
C SER A 528 46.04 17.56 11.25
N ALA A 529 45.79 17.87 12.53
CA ALA A 529 46.16 19.16 13.13
C ALA A 529 47.67 19.24 13.44
N GLY A 530 48.32 18.10 13.72
CA GLY A 530 49.74 18.03 14.04
C GLY A 530 50.69 18.11 12.84
N THR A 531 50.21 17.94 11.61
CA THR A 531 51.04 17.97 10.39
C THR A 531 51.07 19.34 9.70
N LYS A 532 50.32 20.33 10.20
CA LYS A 532 50.39 21.73 9.73
C LYS A 532 51.36 22.62 10.53
N SER A 533 52.10 22.06 11.49
CA SER A 533 53.03 22.79 12.37
C SER A 533 54.50 22.40 12.21
N SER A 534 54.91 21.92 11.03
CA SER A 534 56.33 21.65 10.72
C SER A 534 56.75 22.40 9.47
#